data_AF-A0A519ZXF7-F1
#
_entry.id   AF-A0A519ZXF7-F1
#
_cell.length_a   1.000
_cell.length_b   1.000
_cell.length_c   1.000
_cell.angle_alpha   90.00
_cell.angle_beta   90.00
_cell.angle_gamma   90.00
#
_symmetry.space_group_name_H-M   'P 1'
#
loop_
_entity.id
_entity.type
_entity.pdbx_description
1 polymer ?
#
loop_
_entity_poly.entity_id
_entity_poly.type
_entity_poly.pdbx_seq_one_letter_code
_entity_poly.pdbx_strand_id
1 'polypeptide(L)'
;MPPAPSTAPVPPAFNPLLGAGLVLANMLLLYWYLFYYEVSENDKTFYVPVLATALAAQWALLAAGSAQPWRKWFWVAAGLSGAAAGLAWVGYFWLLAFARGFNQ
;
A
#
# COMPACT_ATOMS: atom_id res chain seq x y z
N MET A 1 -7.14 -47.44 -18.18
CA MET A 1 -7.85 -46.79 -17.05
C MET A 1 -7.47 -45.32 -17.05
N PRO A 2 -8.43 -44.38 -17.02
CA PRO A 2 -8.09 -42.97 -16.84
C PRO A 2 -7.47 -42.75 -15.44
N PRO A 3 -6.49 -41.84 -15.29
CA PRO A 3 -5.86 -41.57 -14.00
C PRO A 3 -6.88 -41.02 -13.00
N ALA A 4 -6.80 -41.50 -11.75
CA ALA A 4 -7.64 -41.01 -10.66
C ALA A 4 -7.42 -39.49 -10.47
N PRO A 5 -8.48 -38.69 -10.31
CA PRO A 5 -8.35 -37.26 -10.10
C PRO A 5 -7.53 -36.99 -8.84
N SER A 6 -6.53 -36.12 -8.97
CA SER A 6 -5.67 -35.68 -7.87
C SER A 6 -6.53 -35.12 -6.74
N THR A 7 -6.45 -35.76 -5.57
CA THR A 7 -7.10 -35.32 -4.32
C THR A 7 -6.28 -34.29 -3.56
N ALA A 8 -5.31 -33.64 -4.21
CA ALA A 8 -4.52 -32.59 -3.58
C ALA A 8 -5.49 -31.53 -3.02
N PRO A 9 -5.41 -31.22 -1.71
CA PRO A 9 -6.28 -30.22 -1.11
C PRO A 9 -6.11 -28.91 -1.87
N VAL A 10 -7.20 -28.45 -2.49
CA VAL A 10 -7.20 -27.14 -3.15
C VAL A 10 -7.03 -26.11 -2.03
N PRO A 11 -5.94 -25.32 -2.03
CA PRO A 11 -5.77 -24.30 -1.01
C PRO A 11 -7.00 -23.37 -1.03
N PRO A 12 -7.51 -22.97 0.14
CA PRO A 12 -8.71 -22.15 0.22
C PRO A 12 -8.50 -20.91 -0.64
N ALA A 13 -9.45 -20.66 -1.55
CA ALA A 13 -9.38 -19.52 -2.45
C ALA A 13 -9.33 -18.25 -1.60
N PHE A 14 -8.21 -17.54 -1.66
CA PHE A 14 -8.03 -16.25 -1.00
C PHE A 14 -9.15 -15.31 -1.46
N ASN A 15 -9.91 -14.75 -0.51
CA ASN A 15 -11.01 -13.85 -0.83
C ASN A 15 -10.44 -12.44 -1.12
N PRO A 16 -10.46 -11.98 -2.38
CA PRO A 16 -9.85 -10.72 -2.78
C PRO A 16 -10.53 -9.50 -2.12
N LEU A 17 -11.82 -9.60 -1.79
CA LEU A 17 -12.55 -8.54 -1.10
C LEU A 17 -12.12 -8.42 0.36
N LEU A 18 -11.83 -9.54 1.02
CA LEU A 18 -11.30 -9.53 2.38
C LEU A 18 -9.90 -8.92 2.40
N GLY A 19 -9.06 -9.26 1.41
CA GLY A 19 -7.75 -8.65 1.23
C GLY A 19 -7.83 -7.14 1.01
N ALA A 20 -8.66 -6.69 0.08
CA ALA A 20 -8.87 -5.26 -0.17
C ALA A 20 -9.43 -4.52 1.07
N GLY A 21 -10.37 -5.15 1.78
CA GLY A 21 -10.94 -4.62 3.03
C GLY A 21 -9.87 -4.44 4.12
N LEU A 22 -8.95 -5.39 4.26
CA LEU A 22 -7.83 -5.28 5.20
C LEU A 22 -6.87 -4.13 4.84
N VAL A 23 -6.56 -3.96 3.55
CA VAL A 23 -5.74 -2.83 3.09
C VAL A 23 -6.41 -1.50 3.42
N LEU A 24 -7.72 -1.38 3.17
CA LEU A 24 -8.49 -0.18 3.49
C LEU A 24 -8.62 0.08 5.00
N ALA A 25 -8.82 -0.97 5.80
CA ALA A 25 -8.86 -0.84 7.27
C ALA A 25 -7.52 -0.35 7.82
N ASN A 26 -6.41 -0.83 7.26
CA ASN A 26 -5.07 -0.37 7.62
C ASN A 26 -4.89 1.11 7.25
N MET A 27 -5.33 1.53 6.06
CA MET A 27 -5.33 2.96 5.66
C MET A 27 -6.12 3.83 6.64
N LEU A 28 -7.30 3.38 7.09
CA LEU A 28 -8.14 4.16 8.00
C LEU A 28 -7.49 4.32 9.38
N LEU A 29 -6.96 3.24 9.94
CA LEU A 29 -6.26 3.28 11.23
C LEU A 29 -5.03 4.20 11.18
N LEU A 30 -4.29 4.16 10.08
CA LEU A 30 -3.12 5.02 9.87
C LEU A 30 -3.50 6.48 9.64
N TYR A 31 -4.60 6.74 8.92
CA TYR A 31 -5.16 8.08 8.80
C TYR A 31 -5.53 8.63 10.18
N TRP A 32 -6.19 7.84 11.02
CA TRP A 32 -6.47 8.27 12.39
C TRP A 32 -5.19 8.48 13.21
N TYR A 33 -4.19 7.62 13.08
CA TYR A 33 -2.92 7.81 13.77
C TYR A 33 -2.25 9.13 13.41
N LEU A 34 -2.16 9.47 12.13
CA LEU A 34 -1.48 10.69 11.69
C LEU A 34 -2.28 11.99 11.88
N PHE A 35 -3.60 11.93 11.73
CA PHE A 35 -4.43 13.14 11.70
C PHE A 35 -5.25 13.36 12.98
N TYR A 36 -5.48 12.30 13.77
CA TYR A 36 -6.30 12.35 14.98
C TYR A 36 -5.48 12.34 16.26
N TYR A 37 -4.35 11.64 16.26
CA TYR A 37 -3.36 11.80 17.32
C TYR A 37 -2.42 12.93 16.91
N GLU A 38 -2.06 13.81 17.84
CA GLU A 38 -1.23 15.01 17.63
C GLU A 38 0.24 14.66 17.28
N VAL A 39 0.44 13.87 16.22
CA VAL A 39 1.74 13.54 15.66
C VAL A 39 2.38 14.84 15.18
N SER A 40 3.68 15.02 15.44
CA SER A 40 4.37 16.25 15.06
C SER A 40 4.35 16.42 13.53
N GLU A 41 4.30 17.67 13.04
CA GLU A 41 4.30 17.94 11.59
C GLU A 41 5.56 17.39 10.89
N ASN A 42 6.69 17.38 11.58
CA ASN A 42 7.94 16.78 11.09
C ASN A 42 7.82 15.26 10.93
N ASP A 43 7.16 14.60 11.87
CA ASP A 43 6.89 13.17 11.79
C ASP A 43 5.94 12.87 10.62
N LYS A 44 4.86 13.65 10.46
CA LYS A 44 3.93 13.49 9.32
C LYS A 44 4.65 13.59 7.98
N THR A 45 5.58 14.53 7.82
CA THR A 45 6.30 14.72 6.56
C THR A 45 7.11 13.49 6.15
N PHE A 46 7.65 12.74 7.11
CA PHE A 46 8.35 11.49 6.87
C PHE A 46 7.41 10.28 6.74
N TYR A 47 6.37 10.19 7.59
CA TYR A 47 5.49 9.03 7.59
C TYR A 47 4.58 8.99 6.35
N VAL A 48 4.09 10.12 5.83
CA VAL A 48 3.23 10.15 4.64
C VAL A 48 3.82 9.39 3.43
N PRO A 49 5.07 9.65 3.00
CA PRO A 49 5.67 8.90 1.88
C PRO A 49 5.92 7.41 2.21
N VAL A 50 6.30 7.09 3.44
CA VAL A 50 6.48 5.69 3.89
C VAL A 50 5.15 4.94 3.81
N LEU A 51 4.05 5.56 4.21
CA LEU A 51 2.72 4.96 4.20
C LEU A 51 2.20 4.75 2.78
N ALA A 52 2.36 5.74 1.90
CA ALA A 52 2.00 5.59 0.49
C ALA A 52 2.78 4.44 -0.17
N THR A 53 4.06 4.26 0.21
CA THR A 53 4.90 3.15 -0.26
C THR A 53 4.41 1.80 0.26
N ALA A 54 4.14 1.70 1.58
CA ALA A 54 3.62 0.49 2.20
C ALA A 54 2.25 0.09 1.63
N LEU A 55 1.42 1.07 1.28
CA LEU A 55 0.14 0.85 0.64
C LEU A 55 0.28 0.30 -0.77
N ALA A 56 1.17 0.87 -1.58
CA ALA A 56 1.47 0.37 -2.91
C ALA A 56 1.93 -1.09 -2.87
N ALA A 57 2.77 -1.44 -1.88
CA ALA A 57 3.24 -2.80 -1.65
C ALA A 57 2.09 -3.75 -1.28
N GLN A 58 1.19 -3.33 -0.38
CA GLN A 58 0.02 -4.14 0.01
C GLN A 58 -0.91 -4.41 -1.19
N TRP A 59 -1.19 -3.40 -2.02
CA TRP A 59 -1.97 -3.60 -3.25
C TRP A 59 -1.26 -4.49 -4.27
N ALA A 60 0.06 -4.39 -4.40
CA ALA A 60 0.84 -5.22 -5.31
C ALA A 60 0.86 -6.69 -4.86
N LEU A 61 1.04 -6.95 -3.55
CA LEU A 61 0.95 -8.29 -2.96
C LEU A 61 -0.46 -8.87 -3.15
N LEU A 62 -1.49 -8.05 -2.94
CA LEU A 62 -2.87 -8.45 -3.19
C LEU A 62 -3.11 -8.77 -4.68
N ALA A 63 -2.55 -7.98 -5.60
CA ALA A 63 -2.65 -8.21 -7.03
C ALA A 63 -1.97 -9.53 -7.44
N ALA A 64 -0.78 -9.81 -6.91
CA ALA A 64 -0.03 -11.03 -7.17
C ALA A 64 -0.78 -12.29 -6.71
N GLY A 65 -1.44 -12.22 -5.55
CA GLY A 65 -2.23 -13.33 -4.99
C GLY A 65 -3.64 -13.49 -5.57
N SER A 66 -4.11 -12.56 -6.39
CA SER A 66 -5.51 -12.54 -6.85
C SER A 66 -5.71 -13.16 -8.22
N ALA A 67 -6.88 -13.79 -8.42
CA ALA A 67 -7.36 -14.23 -9.71
C ALA A 67 -7.87 -13.05 -10.57
N GLN A 68 -8.01 -13.26 -11.88
CA GLN A 68 -8.75 -12.33 -12.73
C GLN A 68 -10.24 -12.33 -12.34
N PRO A 69 -10.97 -11.19 -12.40
CA PRO A 69 -10.56 -9.89 -12.93
C PRO A 69 -9.89 -8.95 -11.91
N TRP A 70 -9.92 -9.30 -10.63
CA TRP A 70 -9.48 -8.47 -9.51
C TRP A 70 -8.02 -8.05 -9.61
N ARG A 71 -7.17 -8.94 -10.11
CA ARG A 71 -5.74 -8.69 -10.36
C ARG A 71 -5.49 -7.39 -11.13
N LYS A 72 -6.26 -7.10 -12.19
CA LYS A 72 -6.08 -5.88 -12.99
C LYS A 72 -6.35 -4.63 -12.16
N TRP A 73 -7.44 -4.62 -11.42
CA TRP A 73 -7.84 -3.50 -10.57
C TRP A 73 -6.82 -3.25 -9.44
N PHE A 74 -6.30 -4.30 -8.83
CA PHE A 74 -5.30 -4.18 -7.78
C PHE A 74 -3.95 -3.68 -8.30
N TRP A 75 -3.53 -4.06 -9.51
CA TRP A 75 -2.34 -3.46 -10.14
C TRP A 75 -2.53 -1.97 -10.44
N VAL A 76 -3.72 -1.56 -10.87
CA VAL A 76 -4.04 -0.12 -11.05
C VAL A 76 -3.95 0.61 -9.71
N ALA A 77 -4.54 0.06 -8.64
CA ALA A 77 -4.47 0.65 -7.31
C ALA A 77 -3.03 0.72 -6.77
N ALA A 78 -2.23 -0.33 -6.99
CA ALA A 78 -0.81 -0.35 -6.64
C ALA A 78 -0.02 0.72 -7.40
N GLY A 79 -0.26 0.86 -8.71
CA GLY A 79 0.38 1.89 -9.54
C GLY A 79 0.03 3.31 -9.09
N LEU A 80 -1.25 3.59 -8.83
CA LEU A 80 -1.68 4.90 -8.33
C LEU A 80 -1.09 5.20 -6.95
N SER A 81 -1.07 4.22 -6.05
CA SER A 81 -0.45 4.35 -4.73
C SER A 81 1.05 4.60 -4.83
N GLY A 82 1.74 3.91 -5.74
CA GLY A 82 3.16 4.07 -5.99
C GLY A 82 3.51 5.44 -6.60
N ALA A 83 2.69 5.95 -7.52
CA ALA A 83 2.85 7.30 -8.07
C ALA A 83 2.68 8.36 -6.98
N ALA A 84 1.67 8.20 -6.11
CA ALA A 84 1.47 9.07 -4.96
C ALA A 84 2.66 9.01 -3.98
N ALA A 85 3.20 7.82 -3.73
CA ALA A 85 4.40 7.65 -2.91
C ALA A 85 5.63 8.35 -3.50
N GLY A 86 5.83 8.22 -4.81
CA GLY A 86 6.89 8.92 -5.52
C GLY A 86 6.79 10.44 -5.36
N LEU A 87 5.60 11.00 -5.59
CA LEU A 87 5.35 12.44 -5.40
C LEU A 87 5.57 12.88 -3.95
N ALA A 88 5.14 12.08 -2.97
CA ALA A 88 5.34 12.38 -1.56
C ALA A 88 6.83 12.37 -1.17
N TRP A 89 7.62 11.40 -1.67
CA TRP A 89 9.07 11.36 -1.46
C TRP A 89 9.77 12.55 -2.11
N VAL A 90 9.40 12.90 -3.35
CA VAL A 90 9.94 14.09 -4.03
C VAL A 90 9.66 15.35 -3.22
N GLY A 91 8.43 15.53 -2.72
CA GLY A 91 8.07 16.64 -1.84
C GLY A 91 8.88 16.65 -0.55
N TYR A 92 9.05 15.50 0.11
CA TYR A 92 9.85 15.36 1.33
C TYR A 92 11.32 15.76 1.11
N PHE A 93 11.97 15.23 0.07
CA PHE A 93 13.37 15.56 -0.22
C PHE A 93 13.55 17.02 -0.63
N TRP A 94 12.58 17.59 -1.37
CA TRP A 94 12.60 19.00 -1.71
C TRP A 94 12.53 19.89 -0.47
N LEU A 95 11.62 19.60 0.47
CA LEU A 95 11.53 20.30 1.76
C LEU A 95 12.78 20.13 2.61
N LEU A 96 13.35 18.92 2.65
CA LEU A 96 14.58 18.64 3.39
C LEU A 96 15.77 19.42 2.83
N ALA A 97 15.90 19.51 1.50
CA ALA A 97 16.94 20.30 0.84
C ALA A 97 16.76 21.80 1.11
N PHE A 98 15.53 22.30 1.02
CA PHE A 98 15.19 23.68 1.34
C PHE A 98 15.55 24.02 2.80
N ALA A 99 15.13 23.20 3.76
CA ALA A 99 15.44 23.39 5.19
C ALA A 99 16.95 23.41 5.49
N ARG A 100 17.75 22.63 4.77
CA ARG A 100 19.21 22.65 4.89
C ARG A 100 19.85 23.93 4.33
N GLY A 101 19.23 24.56 3.33
CA GLY A 101 19.69 25.81 2.73
C GLY A 101 19.53 27.06 3.62
N PHE A 102 18.58 27.07 4.56
CA PHE A 102 18.42 28.17 5.53
C PHE A 102 19.29 28.05 6.78
N ASN A 103 19.93 26.90 7.00
CA ASN A 103 20.77 26.63 8.17
C ASN A 103 22.27 26.80 7.87
N GLN A 104 22.63 27.39 6.73
CA GLN A 104 23.99 27.83 6.39
C GLN A 104 24.07 29.35 6.53
#